data_AF-A0A845AFM4-F1
#
_entry.id   AF-A0A845AFM4-F1
#
_cell.length_a   1.000
_cell.length_b   1.000
_cell.length_c   1.000
_cell.angle_alpha   90.00
_cell.angle_beta   90.00
_cell.angle_gamma   90.00
#
_symmetry.space_group_name_H-M   'P 1'
#
loop_
_entity.id
_entity.type
_entity.pdbx_description
1 polymer ?
#
loop_
_entity_poly.entity_id
_entity_poly.type
_entity_poly.pdbx_seq_one_letter_code
_entity_poly.pdbx_strand_id
1 'polypeptide(L)'
;MNTTKKFMLALCATGLSLGVAACDGPKENAMEDAGEQHAEAVNDKAETMEAQGKITDDQADAMTKKAEDKADAMEKQGEAADNANGH
;
A
#
# COMPACT_ATOMS: atom_id res chain seq x y z
N MET A 1 9.72 -7.21 -25.45
CA MET A 1 10.34 -6.52 -24.31
C MET A 1 9.92 -5.07 -24.42
N ASN A 2 8.89 -4.69 -23.67
CA ASN A 2 8.24 -3.39 -23.77
C ASN A 2 8.57 -2.60 -22.51
N THR A 3 9.63 -1.81 -22.62
CA THR A 3 10.31 -1.02 -21.60
C THR A 3 9.49 0.21 -21.13
N THR A 4 8.22 0.08 -20.77
CA THR A 4 7.38 1.27 -20.42
C THR A 4 6.31 1.05 -19.36
N LYS A 5 6.21 -0.11 -18.70
CA LYS A 5 5.05 -0.35 -17.83
C LYS A 5 5.35 -0.01 -16.37
N LYS A 6 5.04 1.25 -16.05
CA LYS A 6 4.61 1.78 -14.74
C LYS A 6 5.66 1.71 -13.62
N PHE A 7 6.73 2.49 -13.80
CA PHE A 7 7.25 3.26 -12.67
C PHE A 7 6.12 4.09 -12.08
N MET A 8 6.05 4.14 -10.75
CA MET A 8 5.15 4.94 -9.89
C MET A 8 4.02 4.16 -9.23
N LEU A 9 4.37 3.47 -8.14
CA LEU A 9 3.67 3.74 -6.88
C LEU A 9 4.63 3.84 -5.68
N ALA A 10 5.86 4.32 -5.90
CA ALA A 10 6.71 4.85 -4.83
C ALA A 10 6.33 6.32 -4.53
N LEU A 11 5.05 6.56 -4.26
CA LEU A 11 4.49 7.91 -4.03
C LEU A 11 3.85 8.07 -2.64
N CYS A 12 3.78 7.03 -1.81
CA CYS A 12 2.98 7.10 -0.58
C CYS A 12 3.72 7.42 0.71
N ALA A 13 5.05 7.46 0.75
CA ALA A 13 5.74 7.93 1.96
C ALA A 13 5.62 9.47 2.20
N THR A 14 4.87 10.19 1.37
CA THR A 14 4.57 11.62 1.57
C THR A 14 3.14 11.97 1.15
N GLY A 15 2.14 11.58 1.96
CA GLY A 15 0.90 12.34 2.08
C GLY A 15 -0.02 12.33 0.86
N LEU A 16 -0.53 11.16 0.48
CA LEU A 16 -1.77 11.09 -0.30
C LEU A 16 -3.03 11.27 0.58
N SER A 17 -2.89 11.81 1.80
CA SER A 17 -3.95 12.53 2.48
C SER A 17 -4.19 13.88 1.77
N LEU A 18 -4.95 13.83 0.66
CA LEU A 18 -5.56 15.00 0.02
C LEU A 18 -6.64 15.69 0.91
N GLY A 19 -6.52 15.56 2.22
CA GLY A 19 -7.40 16.07 3.25
C GLY A 19 -6.68 16.16 4.61
N VAL A 20 -5.84 17.18 4.79
CA VAL A 20 -5.42 17.70 6.10
C VAL A 20 -4.40 16.83 6.86
N ALA A 21 -3.11 17.17 6.68
CA ALA A 21 -1.96 16.73 7.47
C ALA A 21 -1.99 17.08 8.99
N ALA A 22 -3.18 17.29 9.56
CA ALA A 22 -3.44 17.52 10.98
C ALA A 22 -4.51 16.57 11.55
N CYS A 23 -5.01 15.62 10.77
CA CYS A 23 -5.92 14.56 11.21
C CYS A 23 -5.29 13.16 11.24
N ASP A 24 -4.10 12.95 10.64
CA ASP A 24 -3.41 11.65 10.71
C ASP A 24 -2.90 11.39 12.13
N GLY A 25 -3.56 10.49 12.85
CA GLY A 25 -3.21 10.14 14.23
C GLY A 25 -2.04 9.14 14.32
N PRO A 26 -1.46 8.93 15.52
CA PRO A 26 -0.29 8.06 15.67
C PRO A 26 -0.57 6.59 15.37
N LYS A 27 -1.81 6.11 15.50
CA LYS A 27 -2.17 4.73 15.18
C LYS A 27 -2.46 4.55 13.70
N GLU A 28 -3.11 5.50 13.07
CA GLU A 28 -3.30 5.58 11.62
C GLU A 28 -1.95 5.48 10.92
N ASN A 29 -1.03 6.40 11.20
CA ASN A 29 0.33 6.39 10.63
C ASN A 29 1.04 5.05 10.85
N ALA A 30 0.98 4.49 12.07
CA ALA A 30 1.65 3.23 12.37
C ALA A 30 1.03 2.03 11.64
N MET A 31 -0.28 2.04 11.39
CA MET A 31 -0.98 0.98 10.68
C MET A 31 -0.84 1.12 9.16
N GLU A 32 -0.85 2.35 8.64
CA GLU A 32 -0.50 2.70 7.26
C GLU A 32 0.91 2.22 6.95
N ASP A 33 1.93 2.68 7.70
CA ASP A 33 3.33 2.28 7.52
C ASP A 33 3.51 0.75 7.48
N ALA A 34 2.85 0.04 8.40
CA ALA A 34 2.93 -1.41 8.47
C ALA A 34 2.20 -2.09 7.30
N GLY A 35 1.06 -1.54 6.88
CA GLY A 35 0.29 -1.98 5.73
C GLY A 35 1.06 -1.81 4.43
N GLU A 36 1.62 -0.62 4.21
CA GLU A 36 2.39 -0.26 3.02
C GLU A 36 3.65 -1.10 2.90
N GLN A 37 4.45 -1.24 3.96
CA GLN A 37 5.65 -2.11 3.93
C GLN A 37 5.31 -3.56 3.57
N HIS A 38 4.15 -4.05 4.02
CA HIS A 38 3.67 -5.37 3.64
C HIS A 38 3.26 -5.43 2.17
N ALA A 39 2.54 -4.43 1.68
CA ALA A 39 2.11 -4.34 0.29
C ALA A 39 3.31 -4.25 -0.66
N GLU A 40 4.31 -3.42 -0.35
CA GLU A 40 5.56 -3.34 -1.12
C GLU A 40 6.30 -4.68 -1.18
N ALA A 41 6.45 -5.37 -0.04
CA ALA A 41 7.11 -6.68 -0.02
C ALA A 41 6.36 -7.74 -0.85
N VAL A 42 5.02 -7.65 -0.92
CA VAL A 42 4.21 -8.52 -1.80
C VAL A 42 4.39 -8.12 -3.26
N ASN A 43 4.41 -6.83 -3.57
CA ASN A 43 4.62 -6.32 -4.93
C ASN A 43 5.98 -6.76 -5.49
N ASP A 44 7.07 -6.54 -4.75
CA ASP A 44 8.43 -6.93 -5.14
C ASP A 44 8.52 -8.42 -5.47
N LYS A 45 7.83 -9.24 -4.67
CA LYS A 45 7.75 -10.69 -4.89
C LYS A 45 6.91 -11.02 -6.12
N ALA A 46 5.77 -10.35 -6.31
CA ALA A 46 4.90 -10.55 -7.45
C ALA A 46 5.60 -10.19 -8.77
N GLU A 47 6.25 -9.03 -8.83
CA GLU A 47 7.08 -8.61 -9.97
C GLU A 47 8.23 -9.59 -10.22
N THR A 48 8.90 -10.07 -9.18
CA THR A 48 9.95 -11.08 -9.35
C THR A 48 9.40 -12.37 -9.95
N MET A 49 8.18 -12.79 -9.59
CA MET A 49 7.54 -13.97 -10.17
C MET A 49 7.10 -13.75 -11.61
N GLU A 50 6.59 -12.55 -11.94
CA GLU A 50 6.19 -12.14 -13.29
C GLU A 50 7.41 -12.08 -14.23
N ALA A 51 8.50 -11.45 -13.78
CA ALA A 51 9.77 -11.41 -14.49
C ALA A 51 10.39 -12.80 -14.73
N GLN A 52 10.13 -13.76 -13.82
CA GLN A 52 10.52 -15.17 -13.98
C GLN A 52 9.58 -15.98 -14.88
N GLY A 53 8.50 -15.37 -15.38
CA GLY A 53 7.45 -16.04 -16.17
C GLY A 53 6.62 -17.05 -15.38
N LYS A 54 6.61 -16.97 -14.04
CA LYS A 54 5.85 -17.88 -13.17
C LYS A 54 4.38 -17.48 -13.04
N ILE A 55 4.09 -16.19 -13.17
CA ILE A 55 2.75 -15.63 -13.17
C ILE A 55 2.61 -14.61 -14.31
N THR A 56 1.38 -14.30 -14.69
CA THR A 56 1.10 -13.22 -15.65
C THR A 56 1.09 -11.85 -14.96
N ASP A 57 1.20 -10.79 -15.75
CA ASP A 57 0.99 -9.38 -15.34
C ASP A 57 -0.30 -9.23 -14.51
N ASP A 58 -1.45 -9.68 -15.06
CA ASP A 58 -2.74 -9.66 -14.36
C ASP A 58 -2.75 -10.40 -13.01
N GLN A 59 -1.93 -11.44 -12.86
CA GLN A 59 -1.83 -12.19 -11.61
C GLN A 59 -0.95 -11.47 -10.60
N ALA A 60 0.11 -10.80 -11.05
CA ALA A 60 0.94 -9.95 -10.20
C ALA A 60 0.11 -8.76 -9.69
N ASP A 61 -0.59 -8.06 -10.60
CA ASP A 61 -1.51 -6.97 -10.27
C ASP A 61 -2.57 -7.41 -9.24
N ALA A 62 -3.19 -8.58 -9.44
CA ALA A 62 -4.18 -9.10 -8.50
C ALA A 62 -3.59 -9.48 -7.13
N MET A 63 -2.29 -9.81 -7.05
CA MET A 63 -1.60 -10.05 -5.78
C MET A 63 -1.30 -8.73 -5.06
N THR A 64 -0.72 -7.77 -5.78
CA THR A 64 -0.41 -6.43 -5.24
C THR A 64 -1.67 -5.73 -4.76
N LYS A 65 -2.73 -5.70 -5.59
CA LYS A 65 -4.02 -5.09 -5.21
C LYS A 65 -4.60 -5.69 -3.93
N LYS A 66 -4.50 -7.01 -3.72
CA LYS A 66 -4.99 -7.64 -2.49
C LYS A 66 -4.19 -7.23 -1.25
N ALA A 67 -2.91 -6.93 -1.42
CA ALA A 67 -2.06 -6.46 -0.34
C ALA A 67 -2.35 -4.98 -0.03
N GLU A 68 -2.55 -4.15 -1.06
CA GLU A 68 -3.02 -2.76 -0.93
C GLU A 68 -4.40 -2.70 -0.26
N ASP A 69 -5.40 -3.49 -0.72
CA ASP A 69 -6.74 -3.54 -0.11
C ASP A 69 -6.68 -3.90 1.39
N LYS A 70 -5.64 -4.64 1.81
CA LYS A 70 -5.38 -4.96 3.23
C LYS A 70 -4.68 -3.82 3.96
N ALA A 71 -3.74 -3.13 3.32
CA ALA A 71 -3.11 -1.93 3.86
C ALA A 71 -4.17 -0.84 4.14
N ASP A 72 -5.04 -0.55 3.18
CA ASP A 72 -6.17 0.38 3.33
C ASP A 72 -7.09 0.00 4.49
N ALA A 73 -7.30 -1.30 4.73
CA ALA A 73 -8.12 -1.78 5.83
C ALA A 73 -7.42 -1.59 7.19
N MET A 74 -6.09 -1.66 7.23
CA MET A 74 -5.29 -1.38 8.42
C MET A 74 -5.27 0.11 8.73
N GLU A 75 -5.05 0.96 7.72
CA GLU A 75 -5.14 2.43 7.83
C GLU A 75 -6.49 2.85 8.44
N LYS A 76 -7.61 2.40 7.86
CA LYS A 76 -8.97 2.67 8.39
C LYS A 76 -9.17 2.19 9.83
N GLN A 77 -8.50 1.10 10.22
CA GLN A 77 -8.54 0.62 11.60
C GLN A 77 -7.75 1.55 12.53
N GLY A 78 -6.61 2.06 12.07
CA GLY A 78 -5.81 3.06 12.78
C GLY A 78 -6.56 4.37 12.93
N GLU A 79 -7.12 4.90 11.84
CA GLU A 79 -7.96 6.10 11.80
C GLU A 79 -9.14 5.99 12.79
N ALA A 80 -9.85 4.86 12.78
CA ALA A 80 -10.95 4.63 13.73
C ALA A 80 -10.46 4.60 15.19
N ALA A 81 -9.26 4.06 15.43
CA ALA A 81 -8.67 3.99 16.76
C ALA A 81 -8.12 5.34 17.24
N ASP A 82 -7.75 6.24 16.35
CA ASP A 82 -7.34 7.61 16.66
C ASP A 82 -8.56 8.50 16.91
N ASN A 83 -9.56 8.45 16.03
CA ASN A 83 -10.84 9.12 16.24
C ASN A 83 -11.50 8.74 17.58
N ALA A 84 -11.46 7.46 17.96
CA ALA A 84 -11.98 6.99 19.26
C ALA A 84 -11.20 7.55 20.46
N ASN A 85 -9.95 7.94 20.25
CA ASN A 85 -9.05 8.49 21.26
C ASN A 85 -9.00 10.03 21.22
N GLY A 86 -9.80 10.68 20.36
CA GLY A 86 -9.84 12.13 20.22
C GLY A 86 -8.63 12.71 19.48
N HIS A 87 -7.97 11.89 18.68
CA HIS A 87 -6.96 12.29 17.70
C HIS A 87 -7.62 12.48 16.35
#